data_AF-A0A1X1D442-F1
#
_entry.id   AF-A0A1X1D442-F1
#
_cell.length_a   1.000
_cell.length_b   1.000
_cell.length_c   1.000
_cell.angle_alpha   90.00
_cell.angle_beta   90.00
_cell.angle_gamma   90.00
#
_symmetry.space_group_name_H-M   'P 1'
#
loop_
_entity.id
_entity.type
_entity.pdbx_description
1 polymer ?
#
loop_
_entity_poly.entity_id
_entity_poly.type
_entity_poly.pdbx_seq_one_letter_code
_entity_poly.pdbx_strand_id
1 'polypeptide(L)' 'MRDENRPTPDLYALIGIAVAGFVREDRAFEAHDVTLTLHDMKSGTHDKELQLLCDAAIRLLADLMH' A
#
# COMPACT_ATOMS: atom_id res chain seq x y z
N MET A 1 -11.30 -23.49 -0.88
CA MET A 1 -11.52 -22.35 0.04
C MET A 1 -10.31 -21.46 -0.09
N ARG A 2 -10.43 -20.33 -0.79
CA ARG A 2 -9.40 -19.29 -0.77
C ARG A 2 -9.43 -18.70 0.63
N ASP A 3 -8.28 -18.65 1.26
CA ASP A 3 -8.07 -18.05 2.58
C ASP A 3 -8.39 -16.54 2.43
N GLU A 4 -9.64 -16.13 2.71
CA GLU A 4 -10.14 -14.75 2.52
C GLU A 4 -9.39 -13.72 3.39
N ASN A 5 -8.56 -14.17 4.32
CA ASN A 5 -7.75 -13.34 5.21
C ASN A 5 -6.28 -13.17 4.78
N ARG A 6 -5.83 -13.79 3.67
CA ARG A 6 -4.47 -13.54 3.18
C ARG A 6 -4.47 -12.36 2.22
N PRO A 7 -3.61 -11.34 2.43
CA PRO A 7 -3.47 -10.26 1.47
C PRO A 7 -3.16 -10.84 0.08
N THR A 8 -3.84 -10.33 -0.94
CA THR A 8 -3.60 -10.78 -2.32
C THR A 8 -2.18 -10.40 -2.74
N PRO A 9 -1.53 -11.17 -3.65
CA PRO A 9 -0.22 -10.81 -4.19
C PRO A 9 -0.16 -9.36 -4.71
N ASP A 10 -1.27 -8.86 -5.26
CA ASP A 10 -1.39 -7.49 -5.75
C ASP A 10 -1.26 -6.45 -4.64
N LEU A 11 -1.72 -6.76 -3.42
CA LEU A 11 -1.61 -5.87 -2.28
C LEU A 11 -0.15 -5.68 -1.85
N TYR A 12 0.60 -6.78 -1.76
CA TYR A 12 2.03 -6.73 -1.44
C TYR A 12 2.83 -6.07 -2.56
N ALA A 13 2.46 -6.30 -3.83
CA ALA A 13 3.08 -5.62 -4.96
C ALA A 13 2.85 -4.10 -4.89
N LEU A 14 1.64 -3.67 -4.57
CA LEU A 14 1.30 -2.25 -4.42
C LEU A 14 2.09 -1.58 -3.27
N ILE A 15 2.17 -2.24 -2.11
CA ILE A 15 3.00 -1.76 -0.99
C ILE A 15 4.47 -1.71 -1.41
N GLY A 16 4.96 -2.72 -2.13
CA GLY A 16 6.32 -2.74 -2.68
C GLY A 16 6.60 -1.56 -3.61
N ILE A 17 5.64 -1.18 -4.47
CA ILE A 17 5.74 0.00 -5.34
C ILE A 17 5.84 1.28 -4.50
N ALA A 18 5.00 1.42 -3.48
CA ALA A 18 5.03 2.58 -2.58
C ALA A 18 6.36 2.69 -1.82
N VAL A 19 6.92 1.56 -1.37
CA VAL A 19 8.21 1.51 -0.66
C VAL A 19 9.41 1.73 -1.58
N ALA A 20 9.32 1.33 -2.85
CA ALA A 20 10.45 1.37 -3.79
C ALA A 20 11.02 2.79 -3.99
N GLY A 21 10.20 3.84 -3.87
CA GLY A 21 10.67 5.23 -3.92
C GLY A 21 11.69 5.53 -2.82
N PHE A 22 11.35 5.20 -1.57
CA PHE A 22 12.22 5.42 -0.42
C PHE A 22 13.53 4.63 -0.50
N VAL A 23 13.44 3.35 -0.91
CA VAL A 23 14.62 2.48 -1.06
C VAL A 23 15.57 3.02 -2.13
N ARG A 24 15.03 3.49 -3.26
CA ARG A 24 15.86 4.03 -4.35
C ARG A 24 16.56 5.34 -3.97
N GLU A 25 15.96 6.11 -3.08
CA GLU A 25 16.51 7.37 -2.57
C GLU A 25 17.42 7.18 -1.34
N ASP A 26 17.63 5.93 -0.90
CA ASP A 26 18.33 5.59 0.36
C ASP A 26 17.75 6.35 1.58
N ARG A 27 16.43 6.54 1.56
CA ARG A 27 15.70 7.25 2.61
C ARG A 27 15.11 6.25 3.59
N ALA A 28 15.35 6.51 4.87
CA ALA A 28 14.56 5.90 5.93
C ALA A 28 13.09 6.29 5.77
N PHE A 29 12.19 5.37 6.09
CA PHE A 29 10.75 5.57 6.04
C PHE A 29 10.08 4.78 7.17
N GLU A 30 8.94 5.28 7.62
CA GLU A 30 8.05 4.61 8.55
C GLU A 30 6.78 4.12 7.84
N ALA A 31 5.98 3.28 8.50
CA ALA A 31 4.72 2.80 7.96
C ALA A 31 3.75 3.95 7.61
N HIS A 32 3.84 5.07 8.33
CA HIS A 32 3.07 6.28 8.02
C HIS A 32 3.45 6.89 6.66
N ASP A 33 4.73 6.95 6.30
CA ASP A 33 5.20 7.49 5.02
C ASP A 33 4.71 6.66 3.83
N VAL A 34 4.70 5.33 4.01
CA VAL A 34 4.15 4.39 3.00
C VAL A 34 2.64 4.59 2.85
N THR A 35 1.95 4.82 3.97
CA THR A 35 0.50 5.09 3.97
C THR A 35 0.17 6.40 3.25
N LEU A 36 0.96 7.45 3.46
CA LEU A 36 0.82 8.71 2.72
C LEU A 36 1.04 8.51 1.21
N THR A 37 2.07 7.75 0.84
CA THR A 37 2.35 7.45 -0.57
C THR A 37 1.18 6.71 -1.23
N LEU A 38 0.57 5.74 -0.55
CA LEU A 38 -0.61 5.02 -1.04
C LEU A 38 -1.84 5.94 -1.15
N HIS A 39 -1.99 6.89 -0.23
CA HIS A 39 -3.05 7.89 -0.29
C HIS A 39 -2.88 8.80 -1.54
N ASP A 40 -1.66 9.25 -1.82
CA ASP A 40 -1.37 10.07 -3.00
C ASP A 40 -1.60 9.29 -4.30
N MET A 41 -1.21 8.01 -4.35
CA MET A 41 -1.49 7.12 -5.48
C MET A 41 -3.00 6.97 -5.72
N LYS A 42 -3.79 6.79 -4.66
CA LYS A 42 -5.25 6.73 -4.72
C LYS A 42 -5.85 8.03 -5.26
N SER A 43 -5.39 9.18 -4.76
CA SER A 43 -5.89 10.49 -5.18
C SER A 43 -5.49 10.85 -6.61
N GLY A 44 -4.37 10.32 -7.11
CA GLY A 44 -3.85 10.58 -8.45
C GLY A 44 -4.47 9.74 -9.57
N THR A 45 -5.26 8.72 -9.26
CA THR A 45 -5.83 7.78 -10.25
C THR A 45 -7.35 7.88 -10.37
N HIS A 46 -7.86 7.63 -11.58
CA HIS A 46 -9.30 7.45 -11.85
C HIS A 46 -9.70 5.96 -11.91
N ASP A 47 -8.72 5.06 -11.78
CA ASP A 47 -8.94 3.61 -11.77
C ASP A 47 -9.53 3.17 -10.43
N LYS A 48 -10.79 2.70 -10.46
CA LYS A 48 -11.52 2.24 -9.27
C LYS A 48 -10.91 1.00 -8.63
N GLU A 49 -10.32 0.10 -9.43
CA GLU A 49 -9.68 -1.11 -8.91
C GLU A 49 -8.40 -0.73 -8.14
N LEU A 50 -7.60 0.17 -8.70
CA LEU A 50 -6.42 0.70 -8.03
C LEU A 50 -6.78 1.47 -6.75
N GLN A 51 -7.86 2.26 -6.76
CA GLN A 51 -8.34 2.95 -5.55
C GLN A 51 -8.70 1.97 -4.43
N LEU A 52 -9.41 0.87 -4.76
CA LEU A 52 -9.77 -0.17 -3.79
C LEU A 52 -8.53 -0.90 -3.26
N LEU A 53 -7.55 -1.18 -4.11
CA LEU A 53 -6.28 -1.79 -3.71
C LEU A 53 -5.49 -0.87 -2.76
N CYS A 54 -5.46 0.44 -3.03
CA CYS A 54 -4.85 1.42 -2.13
C CYS A 54 -5.55 1.44 -0.77
N ASP A 55 -6.88 1.45 -0.74
CA ASP A 55 -7.65 1.42 0.52
C ASP A 55 -7.40 0.13 1.33
N ALA A 56 -7.31 -1.01 0.65
CA ALA A 56 -7.00 -2.28 1.30
C ALA A 56 -5.55 -2.34 1.81
N ALA A 57 -4.58 -1.79 1.07
CA ALA A 57 -3.19 -1.69 1.51
C ALA A 57 -3.04 -0.77 2.73
N ILE A 58 -3.73 0.38 2.75
CA ILE A 58 -3.74 1.30 3.90
C ILE A 58 -4.31 0.62 5.15
N ARG A 59 -5.41 -0.14 5.02
CA ARG A 59 -5.98 -0.90 6.14
C ARG A 59 -5.03 -1.96 6.66
N LEU A 60 -4.39 -2.71 5.76
CA LEU A 60 -3.40 -3.71 6.16
C LEU A 60 -2.24 -3.08 6.94
N LEU A 61 -1.72 -1.93 6.48
CA LEU A 61 -0.66 -1.22 7.19
C LEU A 61 -1.13 -0.72 8.56
N ALA A 62 -2.37 -0.21 8.66
CA ALA A 62 -2.95 0.20 9.94
C ALA A 62 -3.07 -0.96 10.92
N ASP A 63 -3.54 -2.12 10.48
CA ASP A 63 -3.67 -3.32 11.31
C ASP A 63 -2.31 -3.82 11.84
N LEU A 64 -1.21 -3.55 11.12
CA LEU A 64 0.15 -3.92 11.54
C LEU A 64 0.79 -2.90 12.52
N MET A 65 0.26 -1.69 12.60
CA MET A 65 0.73 -0.64 13.51
C MET A 65 0.05 -0.69 14.89
N HIS A 66 -1.02 -1.47 15.02
CA HIS A 66 -1.77 -1.71 16.26
C HIS A 66 -1.32 -2.99 16.98
#